data_AF-A0A0K8RBE1-F1
#
_entry.id   AF-A0A0K8RBE1-F1
#
_cell.length_a   1.000
_cell.length_b   1.000
_cell.length_c   1.000
_cell.angle_alpha   90.00
_cell.angle_beta   90.00
_cell.angle_gamma   90.00
#
_symmetry.space_group_name_H-M   'P 1'
#
loop_
_entity.id
_entity.type
_entity.pdbx_description
1 polymer ?
#
loop_
_entity_poly.entity_id
_entity_poly.type
_entity_poly.pdbx_seq_one_letter_code
_entity_poly.pdbx_strand_id
1 'polypeptide(L)'
;MIPTEIFLLFAMLPITCLTEQGTLLDGCTRLNFNSFGSTGNETTLSTLLGGYCNASYINRKVTGQWIGMAGAGITKCRICCIHKNENGTLIFESTKAPSTMRCGENKKCNRSGRCVRQSKNNKSR
;
A
#
# COMPACT_ATOMS: atom_id res chain seq x y z
N MET A 1 59.82 14.31 -21.37
CA MET A 1 58.97 15.48 -21.03
C MET A 1 57.68 15.34 -21.83
N ILE A 2 56.56 15.00 -21.14
CA ILE A 2 55.12 15.29 -21.42
C ILE A 2 54.54 14.68 -22.73
N PRO A 3 53.31 14.08 -22.78
CA PRO A 3 52.09 14.43 -22.04
C PRO A 3 51.43 13.27 -21.24
N THR A 4 50.95 13.42 -20.01
CA THR A 4 49.70 14.13 -19.59
C THR A 4 48.43 13.76 -20.35
N GLU A 5 48.22 12.50 -20.72
CA GLU A 5 46.96 12.08 -21.41
C GLU A 5 46.42 10.70 -20.95
N ILE A 6 46.75 10.21 -19.74
CA ILE A 6 46.08 9.02 -19.17
C ILE A 6 45.58 9.30 -17.74
N PHE A 7 45.41 10.58 -17.42
CA PHE A 7 44.30 10.97 -16.55
C PHE A 7 43.03 10.81 -17.38
N LEU A 8 41.95 10.28 -16.79
CA LEU A 8 40.59 10.17 -17.35
C LEU A 8 40.17 8.81 -17.95
N LEU A 9 40.54 7.70 -17.32
CA LEU A 9 39.68 6.50 -17.33
C LEU A 9 39.27 6.12 -15.90
N PHE A 10 38.92 7.15 -15.11
CA PHE A 10 37.87 7.00 -14.12
C PHE A 10 36.58 6.78 -14.91
N ALA A 11 36.32 5.52 -15.27
CA ALA A 11 34.99 5.07 -15.62
C ALA A 11 34.11 5.26 -14.39
N MET A 12 33.64 6.49 -14.20
CA MET A 12 32.44 6.77 -13.45
C MET A 12 31.33 6.02 -14.17
N LEU A 13 31.14 4.74 -13.82
CA LEU A 13 29.81 4.18 -13.87
C LEU A 13 29.06 4.91 -12.76
N PRO A 14 28.16 5.86 -13.04
CA PRO A 14 27.05 6.00 -12.13
C PRO A 14 26.35 4.64 -12.24
N ILE A 15 26.66 3.74 -11.30
CA ILE A 15 25.70 2.70 -10.94
C ILE A 15 24.54 3.52 -10.42
N THR A 16 23.68 3.94 -11.36
CA THR A 16 22.38 4.51 -11.10
C THR A 16 21.76 3.51 -10.18
N CYS A 17 21.77 3.83 -8.88
CA CYS A 17 20.89 3.24 -7.92
C CYS A 17 19.50 3.66 -8.39
N LEU A 18 19.00 2.95 -9.41
CA LEU A 18 17.60 2.77 -9.64
C LEU A 18 17.16 2.08 -8.36
N THR A 19 16.86 2.89 -7.35
CA THR A 19 15.79 2.55 -6.43
C THR A 19 14.59 2.31 -7.33
N GLU A 20 14.49 1.09 -7.83
CA GLU A 20 13.22 0.47 -8.14
C GLU A 20 12.46 0.58 -6.83
N GLN A 21 11.76 1.71 -6.68
CA GLN A 21 10.53 1.79 -5.93
C GLN A 21 9.58 0.88 -6.69
N GLY A 22 9.83 -0.43 -6.54
CA GLY A 22 9.12 -1.49 -7.20
C GLY A 22 7.66 -1.14 -7.01
N THR A 23 6.94 -1.07 -8.12
CA THR A 23 5.50 -0.86 -8.14
C THR A 23 4.88 -2.03 -7.38
N LEU A 24 4.82 -1.87 -6.06
CA LEU A 24 4.40 -2.92 -5.17
C LEU A 24 2.89 -3.08 -5.31
N LEU A 25 2.52 -4.35 -5.44
CA LEU A 25 1.22 -4.88 -5.10
C LEU A 25 0.04 -3.99 -5.51
N ASP A 26 -0.27 -3.99 -6.80
CA ASP A 26 -1.52 -3.46 -7.38
C ASP A 26 -1.99 -2.10 -6.80
N GLY A 27 -1.08 -1.13 -6.69
CA GLY A 27 -1.38 0.22 -6.19
C GLY A 27 -0.94 0.50 -4.75
N CYS A 28 -0.16 -0.39 -4.15
CA CYS A 28 0.38 -0.27 -2.79
C CYS A 28 1.88 -0.03 -2.79
N THR A 29 2.32 1.22 -2.67
CA THR A 29 3.75 1.53 -2.51
C THR A 29 4.29 0.93 -1.20
N ARG A 30 5.52 0.36 -1.19
CA ARG A 30 6.21 0.03 0.09
C ARG A 30 6.41 1.32 0.84
N LEU A 31 5.63 1.52 1.89
CA LEU A 31 5.83 2.63 2.81
C LEU A 31 6.76 2.17 3.93
N ASN A 32 7.70 3.04 4.29
CA ASN A 32 8.58 2.81 5.43
C ASN A 32 7.73 2.91 6.71
N PHE A 33 7.63 1.79 7.43
CA PHE A 33 6.83 1.63 8.65
C PHE A 33 7.17 2.66 9.73
N ASN A 34 8.43 3.15 9.76
CA ASN A 34 8.88 4.17 10.71
C ASN A 34 8.15 5.52 10.57
N SER A 35 7.41 5.73 9.47
CA SER A 35 6.60 6.94 9.27
C SER A 35 5.31 6.95 10.09
N PHE A 36 4.92 5.79 10.64
CA PHE A 36 3.69 5.64 11.41
C PHE A 36 4.04 5.52 12.88
N GLY A 37 4.18 6.69 13.51
CA GLY A 37 4.31 6.80 14.96
C GLY A 37 3.14 6.11 15.65
N SER A 38 3.48 5.29 16.64
CA SER A 38 2.54 4.74 17.62
C SER A 38 1.97 5.88 18.45
N THR A 39 0.99 6.61 17.91
CA THR A 39 0.19 7.53 18.70
C THR A 39 -0.82 6.69 19.47
N GLY A 40 -0.58 6.56 20.77
CA GLY A 40 -1.39 5.76 21.68
C GLY A 40 -2.88 6.11 21.63
N ASN A 41 -3.71 5.09 21.88
CA ASN A 41 -5.13 5.13 22.23
C ASN A 41 -6.15 5.77 21.26
N GLU A 42 -5.77 6.36 20.14
CA GLU A 42 -6.76 6.72 19.11
C GLU A 42 -6.95 5.59 18.09
N THR A 43 -8.22 5.23 17.82
CA THR A 43 -8.56 4.29 16.74
C THR A 43 -8.32 4.96 15.40
N THR A 44 -7.06 5.00 14.96
CA THR A 44 -6.71 5.59 13.67
C THR A 44 -7.33 4.78 12.53
N LEU A 45 -7.63 5.45 11.41
CA LEU A 45 -8.11 4.80 10.18
C LEU A 45 -7.21 3.61 9.79
N SER A 46 -5.91 3.72 10.05
CA SER A 46 -4.92 2.67 9.76
C SER A 46 -5.12 1.42 10.61
N THR A 47 -5.47 1.56 11.88
CA THR A 47 -5.80 0.43 12.77
C THR A 47 -7.14 -0.21 12.40
N LEU A 48 -8.15 0.61 12.06
CA LEU A 48 -9.45 0.11 11.57
C LEU A 48 -9.28 -0.73 10.28
N LEU A 49 -8.54 -0.18 9.32
CA LEU A 49 -8.20 -0.90 8.09
C LEU A 49 -7.29 -2.10 8.37
N GLY A 50 -6.47 -2.05 9.41
CA GLY A 50 -5.70 -3.19 9.91
C GLY A 50 -6.59 -4.34 10.36
N GLY A 51 -7.65 -4.04 11.11
CA GLY A 51 -8.68 -5.03 11.46
C GLY A 51 -9.37 -5.63 10.22
N TYR A 52 -9.67 -4.81 9.22
CA TYR A 52 -10.21 -5.27 7.94
C TYR A 52 -9.23 -6.18 7.17
N CYS A 53 -7.94 -5.84 7.17
CA CYS A 53 -6.89 -6.66 6.58
C CYS A 53 -6.80 -8.02 7.29
N ASN A 54 -6.78 -8.04 8.62
CA ASN A 54 -6.77 -9.28 9.39
C ASN A 54 -7.99 -10.16 9.04
N ALA A 55 -9.19 -9.57 9.00
CA ALA A 55 -10.40 -10.29 8.60
C ALA A 55 -10.33 -10.83 7.16
N SER A 56 -9.73 -10.08 6.23
CA SER A 56 -9.54 -10.51 4.84
C SER A 56 -8.59 -11.72 4.72
N TYR A 57 -7.66 -11.86 5.66
CA TYR A 57 -6.63 -12.90 5.67
C TYR A 57 -6.79 -13.92 6.82
N ILE A 58 -7.95 -13.95 7.47
CA ILE A 58 -8.21 -14.78 8.66
C ILE A 58 -7.91 -16.28 8.42
N ASN A 59 -8.13 -16.76 7.19
CA ASN A 59 -7.87 -18.15 6.82
C ASN A 59 -6.39 -18.54 6.87
N ARG A 60 -5.47 -17.57 6.85
CA ARG A 60 -4.03 -17.82 6.94
C ARG A 60 -3.56 -18.06 8.38
N LYS A 61 -4.42 -17.83 9.38
CA LYS A 61 -4.14 -18.02 10.80
C LYS A 61 -2.83 -17.36 11.25
N VAL A 62 -2.47 -16.23 10.63
CA VAL A 62 -1.25 -15.50 10.96
C VAL A 62 -1.48 -14.64 12.19
N THR A 63 -0.59 -14.77 13.17
CA THR A 63 -0.58 -13.97 14.39
C THR A 63 0.30 -12.74 14.21
N GLY A 64 -0.02 -11.66 14.92
CA GLY A 64 0.73 -10.40 14.87
C GLY A 64 -0.14 -9.19 14.53
N GLN A 65 0.51 -8.05 14.34
CA GLN A 65 -0.16 -6.77 14.16
C GLN A 65 -0.44 -6.51 12.68
N TRP A 66 -1.66 -6.07 12.39
CA TRP A 66 -2.07 -5.64 11.06
C TRP A 66 -2.29 -4.14 11.02
N ILE A 67 -1.81 -3.52 9.94
CA ILE A 67 -2.08 -2.12 9.61
C ILE A 67 -2.60 -2.09 8.17
N GLY A 68 -3.69 -1.35 7.95
CA GLY A 68 -4.28 -1.20 6.63
C GLY A 68 -4.18 0.24 6.13
N MET A 69 -4.05 0.42 4.82
CA MET A 69 -3.93 1.74 4.19
C MET A 69 -4.68 1.76 2.87
N ALA A 70 -5.43 2.83 2.62
CA ALA A 70 -6.15 3.02 1.37
C ALA A 70 -5.27 3.65 0.28
N GLY A 71 -4.42 4.62 0.66
CA GLY A 71 -3.40 5.24 -0.18
C GLY A 71 -3.85 5.57 -1.62
N ALA A 72 -2.94 5.40 -2.57
CA ALA A 72 -3.25 5.48 -4.00
C ALA A 72 -4.11 4.29 -4.50
N GLY A 73 -4.06 3.16 -3.78
CA GLY A 73 -4.79 1.93 -4.10
C GLY A 73 -6.31 2.08 -4.13
N ILE A 74 -6.88 3.08 -3.43
CA ILE A 74 -8.33 3.25 -3.37
C ILE A 74 -8.98 3.58 -4.71
N THR A 75 -8.26 4.26 -5.61
CA THR A 75 -8.73 4.53 -6.98
C THR A 75 -8.94 3.23 -7.77
N LYS A 76 -8.18 2.19 -7.43
CA LYS A 76 -8.28 0.83 -7.95
C LYS A 76 -9.06 -0.10 -7.02
N CYS A 77 -9.70 0.43 -5.97
CA CYS A 77 -10.42 -0.36 -4.97
C CYS A 77 -9.55 -1.43 -4.31
N ARG A 78 -8.32 -1.06 -3.94
CA ARG A 78 -7.38 -1.87 -3.18
C ARG A 78 -7.07 -1.23 -1.83
N ILE A 79 -6.87 -2.08 -0.83
CA ILE A 79 -6.34 -1.71 0.48
C ILE A 79 -5.00 -2.42 0.64
N CYS A 80 -3.99 -1.66 1.02
CA CYS A 80 -2.66 -2.14 1.32
C CYS A 80 -2.63 -2.60 2.77
N CYS A 81 -2.22 -3.83 2.98
CA CYS A 81 -2.15 -4.47 4.28
C CYS A 81 -0.68 -4.71 4.61
N ILE A 82 -0.28 -4.31 5.81
CA ILE A 82 1.04 -4.61 6.35
C ILE A 82 0.81 -5.49 7.56
N HIS A 83 1.41 -6.68 7.54
CA HIS A 83 1.41 -7.60 8.67
C HIS A 83 2.81 -7.63 9.26
N LYS A 84 2.91 -7.32 10.55
CA LYS A 84 4.13 -7.54 11.33
C LYS A 84 3.97 -8.86 12.07
N ASN A 85 4.75 -9.86 11.67
CA ASN A 85 4.76 -11.15 12.36
C ASN A 85 5.47 -11.04 13.72
N GLU A 86 5.42 -12.10 14.51
CA GLU A 86 6.03 -12.17 15.85
C GLU A 86 7.56 -12.00 15.81
N ASN A 87 8.19 -12.45 14.72
CA ASN A 87 9.64 -12.29 14.49
C ASN A 87 10.02 -10.85 14.06
N GLY A 88 9.06 -9.94 13.97
CA GLY A 88 9.26 -8.56 13.55
C GLY A 88 9.43 -8.36 12.03
N THR A 89 9.31 -9.43 11.23
CA THR A 89 9.29 -9.35 9.77
C THR A 89 8.01 -8.68 9.28
N LEU A 90 8.15 -7.76 8.32
CA LEU A 90 7.04 -7.07 7.69
C LEU A 90 6.65 -7.76 6.38
N ILE A 91 5.39 -8.18 6.29
CA ILE A 91 4.78 -8.77 5.11
C ILE A 91 3.83 -7.72 4.52
N PHE A 92 4.00 -7.44 3.22
CA PHE A 92 3.19 -6.47 2.49
C PHE A 92 2.22 -7.22 1.60
N GLU A 93 0.92 -6.97 1.80
CA GLU A 93 -0.18 -7.62 1.11
C GLU A 93 -1.20 -6.60 0.59
N SER A 94 -2.08 -7.00 -0.33
CA SER A 94 -3.12 -6.13 -0.88
C SER A 94 -4.43 -6.87 -0.96
N THR A 95 -5.48 -6.31 -0.40
CA THR A 95 -6.84 -6.86 -0.46
C THR A 95 -7.77 -5.95 -1.26
N LYS A 96 -8.95 -6.43 -1.60
CA LYS A 96 -10.01 -5.60 -2.21
C LYS A 96 -10.54 -4.62 -1.17
N ALA A 97 -10.87 -3.41 -1.59
CA ALA A 97 -11.53 -2.45 -0.73
C ALA A 97 -13.01 -2.86 -0.47
N PRO A 98 -13.58 -2.50 0.69
CA PRO A 98 -15.00 -2.69 0.96
C PRO A 98 -15.87 -2.05 -0.11
N SER A 99 -17.01 -2.66 -0.44
CA SER A 99 -17.93 -2.11 -1.46
C SER A 99 -18.64 -0.81 -1.04
N THR A 100 -18.51 -0.43 0.22
CA THR A 100 -18.99 0.85 0.75
C THR A 100 -17.97 1.98 0.55
N MET A 101 -16.73 1.65 0.21
CA MET A 101 -15.65 2.62 0.12
C MET A 101 -15.74 3.44 -1.16
N ARG A 102 -15.59 4.76 -1.03
CA ARG A 102 -15.58 5.68 -2.16
C ARG A 102 -14.22 5.63 -2.84
N CYS A 103 -14.23 5.52 -4.16
CA CYS A 103 -13.03 5.48 -5.02
C CYS A 103 -12.95 6.68 -5.98
N GLY A 104 -13.88 7.63 -5.84
CA GLY A 104 -13.97 8.85 -6.64
C GLY A 104 -15.33 9.51 -6.48
N GLU A 105 -15.48 10.68 -7.10
CA GLU A 105 -16.75 11.41 -7.08
C GLU A 105 -17.87 10.57 -7.72
N ASN A 106 -18.97 10.38 -6.98
CA ASN A 106 -20.10 9.53 -7.39
C ASN A 106 -19.73 8.09 -7.77
N LYS A 107 -18.60 7.57 -7.27
CA LYS A 107 -18.12 6.21 -7.50
C LYS A 107 -17.85 5.48 -6.19
N LYS A 108 -18.06 4.16 -6.19
CA LYS A 108 -17.72 3.27 -5.07
C LYS A 108 -17.11 1.99 -5.57
N CYS A 109 -16.42 1.30 -4.68
CA CYS A 109 -15.93 -0.03 -4.95
C CYS A 109 -17.08 -1.04 -5.04
N ASN A 110 -16.98 -2.01 -5.94
CA ASN A 110 -17.88 -3.16 -5.97
C ASN A 110 -17.20 -4.39 -5.37
N ARG A 111 -17.96 -5.49 -5.21
CA ARG A 111 -17.43 -6.77 -4.69
C ARG A 111 -16.34 -7.39 -5.56
N SER A 112 -16.29 -7.03 -6.84
CA SER A 112 -15.23 -7.46 -7.76
C SER A 112 -13.92 -6.70 -7.57
N GLY A 113 -13.87 -5.66 -6.71
CA GLY A 113 -12.70 -4.81 -6.52
C GLY A 113 -12.52 -3.79 -7.64
N ARG A 114 -13.61 -3.34 -8.28
CA ARG A 114 -13.59 -2.30 -9.32
C ARG A 114 -14.27 -1.04 -8.83
N CYS A 115 -13.75 0.11 -9.24
CA CYS A 115 -14.37 1.40 -9.02
C CYS A 115 -15.49 1.64 -10.03
N VAL A 116 -16.74 1.65 -9.57
CA VAL A 116 -17.93 1.79 -10.43
C VAL A 116 -18.75 3.01 -10.03
N ARG A 117 -19.51 3.58 -10.98
CA ARG A 117 -20.48 4.64 -10.66
C ARG A 117 -21.50 4.11 -9.67
N GLN A 118 -21.81 4.90 -8.65
CA GLN A 118 -22.94 4.61 -7.79
C GLN A 118 -24.19 4.73 -8.64
N SER A 119 -24.96 3.63 -8.79
CA SER A 119 -26.32 3.77 -9.26
C SER A 119 -27.03 4.68 -8.27
N LYS A 120 -27.64 5.76 -8.76
CA LYS A 120 -28.67 6.44 -8.00
C LYS A 120 -29.78 5.42 -7.86
N ASN A 121 -29.80 4.66 -6.77
CA ASN A 121 -31.04 4.02 -6.38
C ASN A 121 -31.97 5.19 -6.11
N ASN A 122 -32.90 5.45 -7.03
CA ASN A 122 -34.09 6.21 -6.74
C ASN A 122 -34.73 5.49 -5.56
N LYS A 123 -34.45 5.97 -4.35
CA LYS A 123 -35.17 5.58 -3.15
C LYS A 123 -36.54 6.24 -3.31
N SER A 124 -37.38 5.59 -4.12
CA SER A 124 -38.79 5.94 -4.21
C SER A 124 -39.39 5.61 -2.85
N ARG A 125 -39.88 6.67 -2.21
CA ARG A 125 -40.84 6.75 -1.09
C ARG A 125 -41.22 5.44 -0.42
#